data_AF-A0A821BYL6-F1
#
_entry.id   AF-A0A821BYL6-F1
#
_cell.length_a   1.000
_cell.length_b   1.000
_cell.length_c   1.000
_cell.angle_alpha   90.00
_cell.angle_beta   90.00
_cell.angle_gamma   90.00
#
_symmetry.space_group_name_H-M   'P 1'
#
loop_
_entity.id
_entity.type
_entity.pdbx_description
1 polymer ?
#
loop_
_entity_poly.entity_id
_entity_poly.type
_entity_poly.pdbx_seq_one_letter_code
_entity_poly.pdbx_strand_id
1 'polypeptide(L)'
;MNIVEHLLDLTKAEFGFEAKTTTTSDEIFASQQLFEMLKAFKHSCFNELHTYDSLEFDDEYDDMMDEESSDDSDDFEENHDPDLRNLFTLEEMKSIAEWVDQHPNYTIATISRRFRKIKSMTYINRFREYISRNGSNLEKLNKIKDFMLNEFYIKRAIEKEAVHDIDLQHFAIQKARDLGWHSFKASESFIIRFKNENRIPSKKYNKLITRDTSKRKICTLNGMHQPYSNSLYLSKNNIF
;
A
#
# COMPACT_ATOMS: atom_id res chain seq x y z
N MET A 1 -16.48 -4.79 -29.78
CA MET A 1 -15.01 -4.66 -29.76
C MET A 1 -14.44 -6.02 -29.40
N ASN A 2 -13.79 -6.71 -30.34
CA ASN A 2 -13.33 -8.08 -30.15
C ASN A 2 -12.02 -8.05 -29.34
N ILE A 3 -12.11 -8.45 -28.06
CA ILE A 3 -10.98 -8.39 -27.11
C ILE A 3 -9.78 -9.20 -27.63
N VAL A 4 -10.03 -10.25 -28.41
CA VAL A 4 -8.99 -11.09 -29.00
C VAL A 4 -8.17 -10.33 -30.04
N GLU A 5 -8.82 -9.50 -30.87
CA GLU A 5 -8.12 -8.67 -31.87
C GLU A 5 -7.27 -7.60 -31.18
N HIS A 6 -7.78 -7.00 -30.10
CA HIS A 6 -7.05 -5.97 -29.38
C HIS A 6 -5.80 -6.51 -28.66
N LEU A 7 -5.88 -7.73 -28.09
CA LEU A 7 -4.75 -8.40 -27.46
C LEU A 7 -3.70 -8.87 -28.48
N LEU A 8 -4.13 -9.27 -29.69
CA LEU A 8 -3.22 -9.61 -30.79
C LEU A 8 -2.47 -8.38 -31.31
N ASP A 9 -3.08 -7.20 -31.28
CA ASP A 9 -2.41 -5.97 -31.73
C ASP A 9 -1.46 -5.40 -30.68
N LEU A 10 -1.78 -5.50 -29.39
CA LEU A 10 -0.86 -5.15 -28.29
C LEU A 10 0.39 -6.03 -28.29
N THR A 11 0.23 -7.33 -28.52
CA THR A 11 1.36 -8.27 -28.56
C THR A 11 2.26 -8.07 -29.78
N LYS A 12 1.70 -7.69 -30.93
CA LYS A 12 2.49 -7.28 -32.11
C LYS A 12 3.27 -5.98 -31.87
N ALA A 13 2.65 -5.01 -31.20
CA ALA A 13 3.27 -3.72 -30.93
C ALA A 13 4.43 -3.81 -29.92
N GLU A 14 4.32 -4.69 -28.94
CA GLU A 14 5.27 -4.77 -27.82
C GLU A 14 6.43 -5.74 -28.09
N PHE A 15 6.24 -6.78 -28.91
CA PHE A 15 7.25 -7.82 -29.14
C PHE A 15 7.74 -7.99 -30.58
N GLY A 16 7.21 -7.23 -31.55
CA GLY A 16 7.72 -7.19 -32.93
C GLY A 16 7.80 -8.55 -33.64
N PHE A 17 7.09 -9.57 -33.14
CA PHE A 17 7.22 -10.95 -33.60
C PHE A 17 6.24 -11.21 -34.74
N GLU A 18 6.74 -11.28 -35.98
CA GLU A 18 6.03 -11.92 -37.08
C GLU A 18 5.86 -13.40 -36.72
N ALA A 19 4.64 -13.79 -36.35
CA ALA A 19 4.33 -15.17 -35.98
C ALA A 19 4.57 -16.11 -37.17
N LYS A 20 5.73 -16.78 -37.17
CA LYS A 20 5.97 -17.97 -37.99
C LYS A 20 5.04 -19.07 -37.49
N THR A 21 4.11 -19.46 -38.34
CA THR A 21 3.11 -20.50 -38.14
C THR A 21 3.76 -21.88 -38.09
N THR A 22 4.24 -22.30 -36.92
CA THR A 22 4.31 -23.71 -36.52
C THR A 22 4.17 -23.78 -35.01
N THR A 23 2.96 -23.49 -34.50
CA THR A 23 2.64 -23.69 -33.09
C THR A 23 2.58 -25.18 -32.83
N THR A 24 3.47 -25.68 -31.97
CA THR A 24 3.52 -27.10 -31.61
C THR A 24 2.22 -27.46 -30.88
N SER A 25 1.67 -28.66 -31.09
CA SER A 25 0.40 -29.11 -30.46
C SER A 25 0.39 -28.86 -28.94
N ASP A 26 1.55 -28.98 -28.31
CA ASP A 26 1.73 -28.76 -26.87
C ASP A 26 1.57 -27.29 -26.46
N GLU A 27 1.95 -26.34 -27.31
CA GLU A 27 1.77 -24.90 -27.09
C GLU A 27 0.29 -24.50 -27.24
N ILE A 28 -0.42 -25.12 -28.18
CA ILE A 28 -1.88 -24.94 -28.35
C ILE A 28 -2.61 -25.50 -27.11
N PHE A 29 -2.19 -26.67 -26.63
CA PHE A 29 -2.77 -27.28 -25.44
C PHE A 29 -2.47 -26.47 -24.16
N ALA A 30 -1.23 -26.00 -23.99
CA ALA A 30 -0.85 -25.17 -22.85
C ALA A 30 -1.60 -23.83 -22.84
N SER A 31 -1.75 -23.18 -24.00
CA SER A 31 -2.51 -21.94 -24.12
C SER A 31 -4.01 -22.13 -23.87
N GLN A 32 -4.59 -23.25 -24.31
CA GLN A 32 -5.99 -23.61 -23.99
C GLN A 32 -6.19 -23.87 -22.49
N GLN A 33 -5.29 -24.61 -21.85
CA GLN A 33 -5.37 -24.83 -20.39
C GLN A 33 -5.22 -23.52 -19.61
N LEU A 34 -4.27 -22.66 -19.99
CA LEU A 34 -4.07 -21.37 -19.34
C LEU A 34 -5.30 -20.47 -19.52
N PHE A 35 -5.92 -20.48 -20.70
CA PHE A 35 -7.15 -19.73 -20.96
C PHE A 35 -8.33 -20.22 -20.11
N GLU A 36 -8.56 -21.52 -20.01
CA GLU A 36 -9.63 -22.06 -19.15
C GLU A 36 -9.36 -21.78 -17.66
N MET A 37 -8.10 -21.81 -17.24
CA MET A 37 -7.71 -21.44 -15.87
C MET A 37 -8.00 -19.96 -15.58
N LEU A 38 -7.68 -19.06 -16.51
CA LEU A 38 -7.98 -17.63 -16.40
C LEU A 38 -9.49 -17.35 -16.45
N LYS A 39 -10.24 -18.11 -17.25
CA LYS A 39 -11.70 -18.00 -17.34
C LYS A 39 -12.38 -18.46 -16.05
N ALA A 40 -11.93 -19.58 -15.48
CA ALA A 40 -12.38 -20.05 -14.18
C ALA A 40 -12.04 -19.04 -13.07
N PHE A 41 -10.84 -18.46 -13.10
CA PHE A 41 -10.44 -17.40 -12.16
C PHE A 41 -11.33 -16.15 -12.28
N LYS A 42 -11.63 -15.70 -13.51
CA LYS A 42 -12.55 -14.57 -13.75
C LYS A 42 -13.94 -14.86 -13.16
N HIS A 43 -14.51 -16.04 -13.41
CA HIS A 43 -15.82 -16.39 -12.85
C HIS A 43 -15.78 -16.51 -11.32
N SER A 44 -14.68 -16.97 -10.73
CA SER A 44 -14.51 -17.04 -9.28
C SER A 44 -14.32 -15.67 -8.61
N CYS A 45 -13.63 -14.72 -9.27
CA CYS A 45 -13.38 -13.38 -8.72
C CYS A 45 -14.53 -12.39 -8.95
N PHE A 46 -15.36 -12.58 -9.99
CA PHE A 46 -16.37 -11.59 -10.39
C PHE A 46 -17.83 -12.00 -10.17
N ASN A 47 -18.13 -13.24 -9.76
CA ASN A 47 -19.52 -13.64 -9.48
C ASN A 47 -20.10 -13.05 -8.18
N GLU A 48 -19.32 -12.29 -7.39
CA GLU A 48 -19.79 -11.62 -6.18
C GLU A 48 -19.88 -10.08 -6.36
N LEU A 49 -20.01 -9.61 -7.61
CA LEU A 49 -20.35 -8.22 -7.88
C LEU A 49 -21.87 -8.02 -7.74
N HIS A 50 -22.33 -7.78 -6.52
CA HIS A 50 -23.66 -7.21 -6.32
C HIS A 50 -23.68 -5.80 -6.93
N THR A 51 -24.39 -5.63 -8.04
CA THR A 51 -24.83 -4.30 -8.47
C THR A 51 -25.87 -3.84 -7.45
N TYR A 52 -25.44 -2.97 -6.54
CA TYR A 52 -26.38 -2.24 -5.70
C TYR A 52 -27.04 -1.16 -6.54
N ASP A 53 -28.36 -1.16 -6.49
CA ASP A 53 -29.21 -0.08 -6.98
C ASP A 53 -28.69 1.24 -6.41
N SER A 54 -28.66 2.26 -7.27
CA SER A 54 -28.25 3.62 -6.90
C SER A 54 -29.13 4.07 -5.74
N LEU A 55 -28.58 4.08 -4.51
CA LEU A 55 -29.21 4.75 -3.39
C LEU A 55 -28.93 6.24 -3.57
N GLU A 56 -29.95 6.95 -4.04
CA GLU A 56 -30.05 8.40 -3.87
C GLU A 56 -30.04 8.67 -2.37
N PHE A 57 -28.97 9.30 -1.88
CA PHE A 57 -28.92 9.81 -0.53
C PHE A 57 -29.36 11.27 -0.59
N ASP A 58 -30.44 11.60 0.12
CA ASP A 58 -30.80 12.99 0.37
C ASP A 58 -29.64 13.66 1.13
N ASP A 59 -29.06 14.66 0.49
CA ASP A 59 -27.99 15.50 1.01
C ASP A 59 -28.54 16.40 2.12
N GLU A 60 -28.66 15.88 3.34
CA GLU A 60 -28.89 16.70 4.52
C GLU A 60 -27.89 16.34 5.61
N TYR A 61 -26.68 16.87 5.48
CA TYR A 61 -25.85 17.12 6.66
C TYR A 61 -25.29 18.53 6.63
N ASP A 62 -25.82 19.27 7.59
CA ASP A 62 -25.49 20.60 8.03
C ASP A 62 -23.99 20.86 8.15
N ASP A 63 -23.67 22.06 7.68
CA ASP A 63 -22.55 22.90 8.01
C ASP A 63 -22.31 22.95 9.54
N MET A 64 -21.39 22.14 10.03
CA MET A 64 -20.83 22.27 11.38
C MET A 64 -19.32 22.35 11.25
N MET A 65 -18.86 23.51 10.77
CA MET A 65 -17.58 24.09 11.13
C MET A 65 -17.55 24.24 12.65
N ASP A 66 -16.84 23.35 13.34
CA ASP A 66 -16.39 23.63 14.70
C ASP A 66 -14.86 23.70 14.67
N GLU A 67 -14.40 24.94 14.68
CA GLU A 67 -13.05 25.32 15.09
C GLU A 67 -12.86 24.93 16.55
N GLU A 68 -12.02 23.93 16.83
CA GLU A 68 -11.12 24.06 17.97
C GLU A 68 -9.69 23.65 17.58
N SER A 69 -8.86 24.68 17.61
CA SER A 69 -7.41 24.65 17.56
C SER A 69 -6.84 23.74 18.66
N SER A 70 -6.07 22.76 18.24
CA SER A 70 -4.85 22.37 18.96
C SER A 70 -3.71 22.51 17.98
N ASP A 71 -3.17 23.73 17.92
CA ASP A 71 -1.86 24.06 17.38
C ASP A 71 -0.79 23.29 18.17
N ASP A 72 -0.55 22.07 17.73
CA ASP A 72 0.74 21.41 17.91
C ASP A 72 1.32 21.27 16.50
N SER A 73 1.67 22.44 15.94
CA SER A 73 2.59 22.51 14.82
C SER A 73 3.86 21.76 15.25
N ASP A 74 4.01 20.52 14.77
CA ASP A 74 5.31 19.87 14.65
C ASP A 74 6.15 20.74 13.70
N ASP A 75 6.66 21.85 14.24
CA ASP A 75 7.56 22.79 13.62
C ASP A 75 8.89 22.08 13.44
N PHE A 76 8.95 21.25 12.41
CA PHE A 76 10.22 20.99 11.75
C PHE A 76 10.61 22.30 11.08
N GLU A 77 11.23 23.17 11.88
CA GLU A 77 11.87 24.40 11.46
C GLU A 77 12.96 24.02 10.45
N GLU A 78 12.53 23.91 9.20
CA GLU A 78 13.36 23.56 8.08
C GLU A 78 14.09 24.83 7.67
N ASN A 79 15.12 25.16 8.45
CA ASN A 79 16.15 26.11 8.05
C ASN A 79 16.87 25.55 6.82
N HIS A 80 16.28 25.72 5.64
CA HIS A 80 16.87 25.26 4.40
C HIS A 80 16.48 26.14 3.21
N ASP A 81 17.44 26.98 2.83
CA ASP A 81 17.68 27.56 1.50
C ASP A 81 16.75 26.99 0.39
N PRO A 82 15.70 27.72 -0.02
CA PRO A 82 14.61 27.23 -0.89
C PRO A 82 15.01 26.96 -2.35
N ASP A 83 16.26 27.22 -2.75
CA ASP A 83 16.62 27.32 -4.17
C ASP A 83 17.04 25.98 -4.82
N LEU A 84 17.43 24.97 -4.02
CA LEU A 84 17.94 23.69 -4.56
C LEU A 84 16.85 22.66 -4.87
N ARG A 85 15.78 22.65 -4.07
CA ARG A 85 14.73 21.61 -4.14
C ARG A 85 13.80 21.79 -5.33
N ASN A 86 13.65 23.02 -5.79
CA ASN A 86 12.83 23.33 -6.96
C ASN A 86 13.60 23.17 -8.28
N LEU A 87 14.93 23.15 -8.25
CA LEU A 87 15.76 23.16 -9.46
C LEU A 87 16.16 21.77 -9.97
N PHE A 88 16.25 20.78 -9.08
CA PHE A 88 16.76 19.45 -9.37
C PHE A 88 15.90 18.36 -8.74
N THR A 89 15.66 17.26 -9.46
CA THR A 89 15.07 16.04 -8.89
C THR A 89 16.14 15.20 -8.18
N LEU A 90 15.72 14.32 -7.25
CA LEU A 90 16.61 13.40 -6.54
C LEU A 90 17.47 12.56 -7.50
N GLU A 91 16.86 12.09 -8.59
CA GLU A 91 17.50 11.28 -9.62
C GLU A 91 18.53 12.10 -10.41
N GLU A 92 18.21 13.35 -10.76
CA GLU A 92 19.17 14.27 -11.38
C GLU A 92 20.36 14.52 -10.45
N MET A 93 20.13 14.78 -9.16
CA MET A 93 21.19 14.99 -8.17
C MET A 93 22.12 13.78 -8.07
N LYS A 94 21.54 12.56 -8.05
CA LYS A 94 22.30 11.31 -7.99
C LYS A 94 23.15 11.10 -9.25
N SER A 95 22.56 11.27 -10.44
CA SER A 95 23.27 11.14 -11.71
C SER A 95 24.42 12.14 -11.83
N ILE A 96 24.18 13.39 -11.42
CA ILE A 96 25.21 14.44 -11.40
C ILE A 96 26.34 14.07 -10.45
N ALA A 97 26.03 13.65 -9.22
CA ALA A 97 27.03 13.29 -8.22
C ALA A 97 27.89 12.11 -8.71
N GLU A 98 27.27 11.04 -9.22
CA GLU A 98 27.97 9.88 -9.79
C GLU A 98 28.88 10.27 -10.96
N TRP A 99 28.40 11.15 -11.85
CA TRP A 99 29.21 11.58 -12.98
C TRP A 99 30.44 12.40 -12.55
N VAL A 100 30.29 13.26 -11.54
CA VAL A 100 31.40 14.03 -10.98
C VAL A 100 32.39 13.11 -10.26
N ASP A 101 31.91 12.09 -9.55
CA ASP A 101 32.76 11.10 -8.87
C ASP A 101 33.55 10.24 -9.88
N GLN A 102 32.99 9.96 -11.06
CA GLN A 102 33.70 9.30 -12.17
C GLN A 102 34.78 10.19 -12.82
N HIS A 103 34.71 11.51 -12.64
CA HIS A 103 35.63 12.47 -13.24
C HIS A 103 36.23 13.43 -12.20
N PRO A 104 37.05 12.95 -11.25
CA PRO A 104 37.54 13.74 -10.12
C PRO A 104 38.45 14.91 -10.53
N ASN A 105 39.05 14.86 -11.73
CA ASN A 105 39.96 15.88 -12.24
C ASN A 105 39.24 17.04 -12.96
N TYR A 106 37.92 16.99 -13.11
CA TYR A 106 37.18 18.03 -13.81
C TYR A 106 36.97 19.27 -12.95
N THR A 107 37.31 20.41 -13.52
CA THR A 107 37.06 21.71 -12.89
C THR A 107 35.57 22.06 -12.94
N ILE A 108 35.15 22.97 -12.05
CA ILE A 108 33.79 23.48 -12.05
C ILE A 108 33.37 24.08 -13.38
N ALA A 109 34.29 24.69 -14.13
CA ALA A 109 33.99 25.22 -15.47
C ALA A 109 33.58 24.11 -16.45
N THR A 110 34.20 22.93 -16.37
CA THR A 110 33.82 21.77 -17.19
C THR A 110 32.48 21.20 -16.75
N ILE A 111 32.26 21.10 -15.44
CA ILE A 111 31.01 20.58 -14.86
C ILE A 111 29.83 21.49 -15.20
N SER A 112 29.99 22.82 -15.05
CA SER A 112 28.94 23.80 -15.34
C SER A 112 28.63 23.91 -16.84
N ARG A 113 29.59 23.62 -17.72
CA ARG A 113 29.36 23.56 -19.17
C ARG A 113 28.41 22.43 -19.55
N ARG A 114 28.51 21.28 -18.88
CA ARG A 114 27.59 20.14 -19.07
C ARG A 114 26.27 20.35 -18.32
N PHE A 115 26.36 20.76 -17.06
CA PHE A 115 25.22 20.98 -16.19
C PHE A 115 25.06 22.47 -15.89
N ARG A 116 24.39 23.19 -16.80
CA ARG A 116 24.27 24.67 -16.72
C ARG A 116 23.61 25.19 -15.44
N LYS A 117 22.79 24.37 -14.79
CA LYS A 117 22.14 24.71 -13.51
C LYS A 117 23.14 24.74 -12.33
N ILE A 118 24.31 24.12 -12.46
CA ILE A 118 25.31 24.02 -11.38
C ILE A 118 26.27 25.20 -11.45
N LYS A 119 26.16 26.10 -10.47
CA LYS A 119 26.98 27.31 -10.40
C LYS A 119 28.24 27.16 -9.55
N SER A 120 28.30 26.17 -8.66
CA SER A 120 29.37 26.04 -7.65
C SER A 120 29.59 24.57 -7.22
N MET A 121 30.80 24.25 -6.77
CA MET A 121 31.13 22.93 -6.16
C MET A 121 30.32 22.67 -4.89
N THR A 122 29.87 23.71 -4.20
CA THR A 122 29.00 23.60 -3.03
C THR A 122 27.71 22.85 -3.35
N TYR A 123 27.18 22.98 -4.58
CA TYR A 123 25.99 22.24 -5.01
C TYR A 123 26.26 20.73 -5.03
N ILE A 124 27.42 20.31 -5.54
CA ILE A 124 27.81 18.89 -5.59
C ILE A 124 27.95 18.32 -4.17
N ASN A 125 28.60 19.05 -3.27
CA ASN A 125 28.73 18.62 -1.87
C ASN A 125 27.36 18.50 -1.19
N ARG A 126 26.46 19.46 -1.43
CA ARG A 126 25.07 19.40 -0.96
C ARG A 126 24.31 18.21 -1.56
N PHE A 127 24.51 17.89 -2.84
CA PHE A 127 23.91 16.69 -3.44
C PHE A 127 24.41 15.41 -2.77
N ARG A 128 25.71 15.29 -2.51
CA ARG A 128 26.27 14.15 -1.78
C ARG A 128 25.69 14.04 -0.37
N GLU A 129 25.57 15.14 0.35
CA GLU A 129 24.94 15.19 1.67
C GLU A 129 23.46 14.76 1.60
N TYR A 130 22.72 15.26 0.62
CA TYR A 130 21.31 14.94 0.41
C TYR A 130 21.09 13.46 0.04
N ILE A 131 21.94 12.91 -0.83
CA ILE A 131 21.96 11.48 -1.16
C ILE A 131 22.30 10.65 0.07
N SER A 132 23.33 11.05 0.83
CA SER A 132 23.76 10.33 2.05
C SER A 132 22.68 10.30 3.13
N ARG A 133 21.84 11.35 3.18
CA ARG A 133 20.69 11.45 4.09
C ARG A 133 19.45 10.71 3.56
N ASN A 134 19.56 9.97 2.45
CA ASN A 134 18.47 9.21 1.85
C ASN A 134 17.31 10.07 1.31
N GLY A 135 17.61 11.29 0.83
CA GLY A 135 16.63 12.25 0.32
C GLY A 135 16.10 13.23 1.37
N SER A 136 15.17 14.11 0.98
CA SER A 136 14.52 15.04 1.90
C SER A 136 13.54 14.33 2.83
N ASN A 137 13.22 15.01 3.93
CA ASN A 137 12.10 14.62 4.78
C ASN A 137 10.80 14.50 3.96
N LEU A 138 10.57 15.40 2.98
CA LEU A 138 9.40 15.34 2.11
C LEU A 138 9.35 14.06 1.25
N GLU A 139 10.46 13.67 0.63
CA GLU A 139 10.52 12.44 -0.17
C GLU A 139 10.34 11.19 0.70
N LYS A 140 10.91 11.18 1.90
CA LYS A 140 10.69 10.10 2.88
C LYS A 140 9.23 10.02 3.30
N LEU A 141 8.60 11.16 3.57
CA LEU A 141 7.17 11.24 3.89
C LEU A 141 6.32 10.66 2.76
N ASN A 142 6.60 11.02 1.51
CA ASN A 142 5.88 10.49 0.35
C ASN A 142 6.03 8.96 0.26
N LYS A 143 7.25 8.43 0.39
CA LYS A 143 7.50 6.98 0.43
C LYS A 143 6.75 6.27 1.56
N ILE A 144 6.62 6.91 2.71
CA ILE A 144 5.86 6.39 3.85
C ILE A 144 4.36 6.35 3.50
N LYS A 145 3.80 7.45 2.97
CA LYS A 145 2.39 7.53 2.56
C LYS A 145 2.04 6.50 1.50
N ASP A 146 2.87 6.37 0.46
CA ASP A 146 2.66 5.40 -0.62
C ASP A 146 2.63 3.96 -0.08
N PHE A 147 3.56 3.64 0.82
CA PHE A 147 3.61 2.34 1.49
C PHE A 147 2.37 2.08 2.34
N MET A 148 1.99 3.03 3.19
CA MET A 148 0.79 2.92 4.03
C MET A 148 -0.47 2.69 3.20
N LEU A 149 -0.60 3.41 2.09
CA LEU A 149 -1.76 3.29 1.20
C LEU A 149 -1.82 1.90 0.57
N ASN A 150 -0.68 1.38 0.10
CA ASN A 150 -0.60 0.03 -0.45
C ASN A 150 -0.98 -1.04 0.59
N GLU A 151 -0.41 -0.97 1.80
CA GLU A 151 -0.74 -1.90 2.90
C GLU A 151 -2.22 -1.83 3.29
N PHE A 152 -2.78 -0.62 3.34
CA PHE A 152 -4.21 -0.42 3.58
C PHE A 152 -5.07 -1.14 2.51
N TYR A 153 -4.74 -0.99 1.23
CA TYR A 153 -5.46 -1.67 0.16
C TYR A 153 -5.32 -3.18 0.22
N ILE A 154 -4.11 -3.71 0.50
CA ILE A 154 -3.89 -5.14 0.67
C ILE A 154 -4.79 -5.69 1.77
N LYS A 155 -4.78 -5.08 2.97
CA LYS A 155 -5.61 -5.54 4.09
C LYS A 155 -7.10 -5.44 3.80
N ARG A 156 -7.55 -4.35 3.18
CA ARG A 156 -8.98 -4.12 2.93
C ARG A 156 -9.53 -4.94 1.77
N ALA A 157 -8.80 -5.02 0.65
CA ALA A 157 -9.28 -5.64 -0.57
C ALA A 157 -9.01 -7.16 -0.59
N ILE A 158 -7.85 -7.59 -0.10
CA ILE A 158 -7.42 -8.99 -0.17
C ILE A 158 -7.80 -9.72 1.12
N GLU A 159 -7.37 -9.21 2.28
CA GLU A 159 -7.59 -9.89 3.57
C GLU A 159 -8.99 -9.67 4.13
N LYS A 160 -9.71 -8.66 3.62
CA LYS A 160 -11.02 -8.19 4.11
C LYS A 160 -10.99 -7.83 5.60
N GLU A 161 -9.83 -7.40 6.11
CA GLU A 161 -9.65 -7.02 7.51
C GLU A 161 -10.09 -5.57 7.77
N ALA A 162 -10.39 -5.25 9.02
CA ALA A 162 -10.56 -3.88 9.47
C ALA A 162 -9.16 -3.30 9.74
N VAL A 163 -8.89 -2.10 9.21
CA VAL A 163 -7.63 -1.38 9.47
C VAL A 163 -7.96 -0.25 10.42
N HIS A 164 -7.29 -0.24 11.57
CA HIS A 164 -7.43 0.80 12.58
C HIS A 164 -6.34 1.88 12.41
N ASP A 165 -6.57 3.04 13.03
CA ASP A 165 -5.60 4.14 12.97
C ASP A 165 -4.25 3.75 13.62
N ILE A 166 -4.27 2.87 14.64
CA ILE A 166 -3.06 2.27 15.23
C ILE A 166 -2.28 1.44 14.19
N ASP A 167 -2.98 0.71 13.32
CA ASP A 167 -2.32 -0.09 12.28
C ASP A 167 -1.64 0.82 11.24
N LEU A 168 -2.32 1.91 10.85
CA LEU A 168 -1.74 2.92 9.97
C LEU A 168 -0.50 3.57 10.60
N GLN A 169 -0.52 3.87 11.90
CA GLN A 169 0.65 4.37 12.62
C GLN A 169 1.79 3.33 12.60
N HIS A 170 1.49 2.06 12.81
CA HIS A 170 2.49 0.99 12.74
C HIS A 170 3.12 0.88 11.36
N PHE A 171 2.33 0.92 10.28
CA PHE A 171 2.88 0.91 8.91
C PHE A 171 3.78 2.11 8.65
N ALA A 172 3.38 3.30 9.13
CA ALA A 172 4.17 4.50 8.99
C ALA A 172 5.53 4.40 9.69
N ILE A 173 5.52 3.95 10.95
CA ILE A 173 6.72 3.79 11.78
C ILE A 173 7.63 2.68 11.22
N GLN A 174 7.05 1.56 10.78
CA GLN A 174 7.79 0.48 10.16
C GLN A 174 8.55 0.98 8.94
N LYS A 175 7.86 1.68 8.03
CA LYS A 175 8.50 2.22 6.83
C LYS A 175 9.54 3.29 7.14
N ALA A 176 9.29 4.13 8.15
CA ALA A 176 10.26 5.13 8.58
C ALA A 176 11.55 4.50 9.10
N ARG A 177 11.46 3.39 9.86
CA ARG A 177 12.62 2.62 10.31
C ARG A 177 13.38 2.01 9.15
N ASP A 178 12.70 1.45 8.14
CA ASP A 178 13.34 0.93 6.92
C ASP A 178 14.10 2.02 6.16
N LEU A 179 13.61 3.26 6.21
CA LEU A 179 14.25 4.44 5.61
C LEU A 179 15.35 5.06 6.51
N GLY A 180 15.62 4.49 7.68
CA GLY A 180 16.58 5.00 8.66
C GLY A 180 16.13 6.28 9.36
N TRP A 181 14.85 6.64 9.29
CA TRP A 181 14.29 7.86 9.87
C TRP A 181 13.71 7.60 11.26
N HIS A 182 14.60 7.52 12.25
CA HIS A 182 14.27 7.14 13.63
C HIS A 182 13.52 8.23 14.42
N SER A 183 13.65 9.50 14.03
CA SER A 183 12.98 10.62 14.67
C SER A 183 11.56 10.85 14.16
N PHE A 184 11.10 10.10 13.17
CA PHE A 184 9.76 10.23 12.63
C PHE A 184 8.72 9.75 13.65
N LYS A 185 7.67 10.56 13.83
CA LYS A 185 6.54 10.25 14.69
C LYS A 185 5.27 10.21 13.84
N ALA A 186 4.57 9.08 13.88
CA ALA A 186 3.25 8.95 13.27
C ALA A 186 2.19 9.56 14.21
N SER A 187 2.14 10.89 14.27
CA SER A 187 1.17 11.61 15.10
C SER A 187 -0.27 11.38 14.62
N GLU A 188 -1.23 11.61 15.49
CA GLU A 188 -2.66 11.49 15.15
C GLU A 188 -3.04 12.43 14.00
N SER A 189 -2.57 13.68 14.06
CA SER A 189 -2.75 14.68 13.00
C SER A 189 -2.20 14.21 11.65
N PHE A 190 -1.04 13.53 11.65
CA PHE A 190 -0.48 12.94 10.42
C PHE A 190 -1.41 11.87 9.82
N ILE A 191 -2.00 11.01 10.65
CA ILE A 191 -2.93 9.96 10.20
C ILE A 191 -4.24 10.56 9.69
N ILE A 192 -4.80 11.55 10.40
CA ILE A 192 -6.00 12.28 9.96
C ILE A 192 -5.76 12.90 8.58
N ARG A 193 -4.65 13.61 8.43
CA ARG A 193 -4.28 14.22 7.14
C ARG A 193 -4.11 13.17 6.04
N PHE A 194 -3.41 12.07 6.32
CA PHE A 194 -3.25 10.96 5.38
C PHE A 194 -4.60 10.39 4.94
N LYS A 195 -5.54 10.18 5.87
CA LYS A 195 -6.89 9.69 5.56
C LYS A 195 -7.68 10.67 4.71
N ASN A 196 -7.61 11.96 5.02
CA ASN A 196 -8.29 13.01 4.26
C ASN A 196 -7.74 13.11 2.82
N GLU A 197 -6.41 13.11 2.65
CA GLU A 197 -5.76 13.13 1.34
C GLU A 197 -6.15 11.94 0.46
N ASN A 198 -6.36 10.76 1.07
CA ASN A 198 -6.69 9.52 0.37
C ASN A 198 -8.18 9.14 0.43
N ARG A 199 -9.04 10.04 0.92
CA ARG A 199 -10.50 9.82 1.07
C ARG A 199 -10.86 8.54 1.83
N ILE A 200 -10.07 8.20 2.85
CA ILE A 200 -10.30 7.03 3.70
C ILE A 200 -11.27 7.45 4.82
N PRO A 201 -12.49 6.89 4.89
CA PRO A 201 -13.46 7.29 5.89
C PRO A 201 -13.03 6.84 7.30
N SER A 202 -13.09 7.76 8.27
CA SER A 202 -13.02 7.43 9.69
C SER A 202 -14.27 6.71 10.14
N LYS A 203 -14.32 5.38 9.99
CA LYS A 203 -15.43 4.60 10.55
C LYS A 203 -15.22 4.42 12.06
N LYS A 204 -16.15 4.94 12.85
CA LYS A 204 -16.30 4.55 14.25
C LYS A 204 -16.75 3.09 14.30
N TYR A 205 -15.88 2.19 14.74
CA TYR A 205 -16.17 0.76 14.82
C TYR A 205 -17.14 0.47 15.97
N ASN A 206 -18.44 0.66 15.74
CA ASN A 206 -19.49 0.21 16.66
C ASN A 206 -19.95 -1.20 16.27
N LYS A 207 -19.12 -2.24 16.44
CA LYS A 207 -19.59 -3.63 16.65
C LYS A 207 -18.42 -4.57 16.86
N LEU A 208 -18.29 -5.07 18.09
CA LEU A 208 -17.60 -6.32 18.36
C LEU A 208 -18.37 -7.44 17.68
N ILE A 209 -17.84 -7.98 16.58
CA ILE A 209 -18.36 -9.22 15.98
C ILE A 209 -17.64 -10.37 16.69
N THR A 210 -18.16 -10.78 17.85
CA THR A 210 -17.78 -12.07 18.45
C THR A 210 -18.37 -13.19 17.61
N ARG A 211 -17.52 -14.02 17.01
CA ARG A 211 -17.93 -15.30 16.42
C ARG A 211 -18.45 -16.21 17.53
N ASP A 212 -19.76 -16.37 17.64
CA ASP A 212 -20.38 -17.35 18.53
C ASP A 212 -20.09 -18.76 17.99
N THR A 213 -19.21 -19.49 18.68
CA THR A 213 -18.86 -20.88 18.35
C THR A 213 -19.94 -21.89 18.75
N SER A 214 -21.03 -21.44 19.38
CA SER A 214 -22.08 -22.31 19.95
C SER A 214 -23.05 -22.90 18.92
N LYS A 215 -22.97 -22.50 17.64
CA LYS A 215 -23.86 -23.02 16.57
C LYS A 215 -23.15 -23.94 15.58
N ARG A 216 -22.36 -24.91 16.08
CA ARG A 216 -22.13 -26.14 15.30
C ARG A 216 -23.30 -27.07 15.55
N LYS A 217 -24.33 -27.00 14.70
CA LYS A 217 -25.32 -28.09 14.60
C LYS A 217 -24.55 -29.33 14.15
N ILE A 218 -24.33 -30.26 15.07
CA ILE A 218 -23.89 -31.61 14.73
C ILE A 218 -25.07 -32.27 14.02
N CYS A 219 -25.00 -32.40 12.71
CA CYS A 219 -25.94 -33.23 11.96
C CYS A 219 -25.56 -34.70 12.20
N THR A 220 -26.05 -35.29 13.30
CA THR A 220 -26.01 -36.74 13.48
C THR A 220 -27.08 -37.37 12.58
N LEU A 221 -26.64 -38.00 11.50
CA LEU A 221 -27.44 -38.91 10.70
C LEU A 221 -27.79 -40.16 11.52
N ASN A 222 -29.08 -40.46 11.54
CA ASN A 222 -29.71 -41.75 11.82
C ASN A 222 -29.72 -42.24 13.28
N GLY A 223 -30.94 -42.28 13.83
CA GLY A 223 -31.21 -42.87 15.12
C GLY A 223 -31.21 -44.40 15.09
N MET A 224 -30.77 -44.99 16.19
CA MET A 224 -31.46 -46.05 16.93
C MET A 224 -30.91 -46.07 18.38
N HIS A 225 -31.82 -45.86 19.34
CA HIS A 225 -31.92 -46.40 20.71
C HIS A 225 -30.72 -47.20 21.28
N GLN A 226 -30.25 -47.03 22.54
CA GLN A 226 -30.97 -46.94 23.82
C GLN A 226 -30.09 -46.38 24.97
N PRO A 227 -30.66 -46.05 26.15
CA PRO A 227 -30.03 -45.29 27.21
C PRO A 227 -29.30 -46.18 28.22
N TYR A 228 -28.13 -45.73 28.69
CA TYR A 228 -27.57 -46.19 29.97
C TYR A 228 -27.45 -45.00 30.91
N SER A 229 -28.35 -45.00 31.89
CA SER A 229 -28.20 -44.34 33.17
C SER A 229 -26.96 -44.85 33.90
N ASN A 230 -26.16 -43.93 34.46
CA ASN A 230 -25.47 -44.06 35.74
C ASN A 230 -25.11 -42.63 36.19
N SER A 231 -25.93 -42.04 37.05
CA SER A 231 -25.80 -42.12 38.51
C SER A 231 -24.65 -41.26 39.04
N LEU A 232 -25.05 -40.11 39.59
CA LEU A 232 -24.38 -39.34 40.62
C LEU A 232 -23.58 -40.22 41.59
N TYR A 233 -22.35 -39.79 41.96
CA TYR A 233 -21.94 -39.66 43.36
C TYR A 233 -20.85 -38.59 43.49
N LEU A 234 -21.21 -37.53 44.22
CA LEU A 234 -20.31 -36.62 44.94
C LEU A 234 -19.80 -37.32 46.20
N SER A 235 -18.49 -37.24 46.48
CA SER A 235 -17.91 -37.20 47.84
C SER A 235 -16.42 -36.85 47.68
N LYS A 236 -15.96 -35.65 48.05
CA LYS A 236 -15.44 -35.27 49.39
C LYS A 236 -14.54 -36.34 50.03
N ASN A 237 -13.30 -35.93 50.31
CA ASN A 237 -12.32 -36.32 51.36
C ASN A 237 -10.92 -36.00 50.78
N ASN A 238 -10.23 -34.88 51.06
CA ASN A 238 -9.67 -34.35 52.30
C ASN A 238 -8.72 -35.30 53.04
N ILE A 239 -7.51 -34.77 53.38
CA ILE A 239 -6.46 -35.27 54.30
C ILE A 239 -5.44 -36.22 53.61
N PHE A 240 -4.10 -36.06 53.64
CA PHE A 240 -3.11 -35.21 54.34
C PHE A 240 -1.99 -34.85 53.35
#